data_AF-A0A929V726-F1
#
_entry.id   AF-A0A929V726-F1
#
_cell.length_a   1.000
_cell.length_b   1.000
_cell.length_c   1.000
_cell.angle_alpha   90.00
_cell.angle_beta   90.00
_cell.angle_gamma   90.00
#
_symmetry.space_group_name_H-M   'P 1'
#
loop_
_entity.id
_entity.type
_entity.pdbx_description
1 polymer ?
#
loop_
_entity_poly.entity_id
_entity_poly.type
_entity_poly.pdbx_seq_one_letter_code
_entity_poly.pdbx_strand_id
1 'polypeptide(L)'
;MNNLEKRLTLLQEGIDDTWAKLNLDEKFARLAHLQEESAKPELWNDLARAKSVNTELKKLESELSTWQILKSQANDLHELIELSAEDLAEEIEAQLT
;
A
#
# COMPACT_ATOMS: atom_id res chain seq x y z
N MET A 1 -15.73 6.25 19.90
CA MET A 1 -15.22 5.35 18.87
C MET A 1 -16.34 4.45 18.36
N ASN A 2 -16.85 4.75 17.18
CA ASN A 2 -17.98 4.06 16.54
C ASN A 2 -17.56 2.66 16.07
N ASN A 3 -18.54 1.76 15.83
CA ASN A 3 -18.26 0.37 15.45
C ASN A 3 -17.42 0.25 14.17
N LEU A 4 -17.61 1.18 13.23
CA LEU A 4 -16.86 1.26 11.97
C LEU A 4 -15.38 1.58 12.19
N GLU A 5 -15.07 2.58 13.01
CA GLU A 5 -13.69 2.95 13.36
C GLU A 5 -12.94 1.77 13.96
N LYS A 6 -13.55 1.07 14.92
CA LYS A 6 -12.94 -0.12 15.55
C LYS A 6 -12.62 -1.23 14.54
N ARG A 7 -13.53 -1.48 13.59
CA ARG A 7 -13.33 -2.49 12.54
C ARG A 7 -12.22 -2.08 11.58
N LEU A 8 -12.13 -0.79 11.26
CA LEU A 8 -11.08 -0.28 10.39
C LEU A 8 -9.70 -0.34 11.07
N THR A 9 -9.61 0.03 12.34
CA THR A 9 -8.37 -0.11 13.12
C THR A 9 -7.87 -1.56 13.13
N LEU A 10 -8.75 -2.53 13.41
CA LEU A 10 -8.38 -3.95 13.37
C LEU A 10 -7.93 -4.41 11.97
N LEU A 11 -8.53 -3.85 10.91
CA LEU A 11 -8.12 -4.15 9.54
C LEU A 11 -6.72 -3.59 9.25
N GLN A 12 -6.45 -2.33 9.63
CA GLN A 12 -5.14 -1.70 9.46
C GLN A 12 -4.05 -2.45 10.24
N GLU A 13 -4.32 -2.83 11.49
CA GLU A 13 -3.40 -3.66 12.29
C GLU A 13 -3.12 -5.01 11.63
N GLY A 14 -4.14 -5.67 11.08
CA GLY A 14 -3.97 -6.93 10.36
C GLY A 14 -3.18 -6.79 9.07
N ILE A 15 -3.36 -5.68 8.35
CA ILE A 15 -2.57 -5.34 7.15
C ILE A 15 -1.11 -5.15 7.54
N ASP A 16 -0.82 -4.35 8.57
CA ASP A 16 0.55 -4.06 9.00
C ASP A 16 1.28 -5.30 9.56
N ASP A 17 0.60 -6.13 10.34
CA ASP A 17 1.16 -7.40 10.82
C ASP A 17 1.49 -8.35 9.65
N THR A 18 0.59 -8.46 8.66
CA THR A 18 0.84 -9.30 7.49
C THR A 18 1.94 -8.71 6.60
N TRP A 19 2.00 -7.37 6.48
CA TRP A 19 3.05 -6.65 5.76
C TRP A 19 4.43 -6.99 6.30
N ALA A 20 4.58 -6.94 7.62
CA ALA A 20 5.82 -7.30 8.30
C ALA A 20 6.14 -8.79 8.11
N LYS A 21 5.17 -9.70 8.30
CA LYS A 21 5.39 -11.16 8.14
C LYS A 21 5.82 -11.57 6.74
N LEU A 22 5.36 -10.85 5.71
CA LEU A 22 5.70 -11.11 4.32
C LEU A 22 6.96 -10.37 3.85
N ASN A 23 7.62 -9.61 4.73
CA ASN A 23 8.78 -8.76 4.45
C ASN A 23 8.54 -7.87 3.22
N LEU A 24 7.37 -7.22 3.15
CA LEU A 24 7.00 -6.46 1.96
C LEU A 24 7.93 -5.26 1.75
N ASP A 25 8.44 -4.63 2.80
CA ASP A 25 9.42 -3.54 2.68
C ASP A 25 10.71 -3.99 1.97
N GLU A 26 11.22 -5.17 2.30
CA GLU A 26 12.40 -5.73 1.63
C GLU A 26 12.11 -6.03 0.15
N LYS A 27 10.91 -6.53 -0.14
CA LYS A 27 10.49 -6.80 -1.52
C LYS A 27 10.31 -5.51 -2.33
N PHE A 28 9.80 -4.44 -1.73
CA PHE A 28 9.74 -3.11 -2.37
C PHE A 28 11.14 -2.56 -2.63
N ALA A 29 12.07 -2.69 -1.69
CA ALA A 29 13.46 -2.29 -1.89
C ALA A 29 14.12 -3.09 -3.03
N ARG A 30 13.87 -4.41 -3.09
CA ARG A 30 14.34 -5.26 -4.19
C ARG A 30 13.73 -4.87 -5.52
N LEU A 31 12.43 -4.56 -5.57
CA LEU A 31 11.75 -4.09 -6.76
C LEU A 31 12.40 -2.81 -7.29
N ALA A 32 12.62 -1.82 -6.43
CA ALA A 32 13.26 -0.56 -6.80
C ALA A 32 14.68 -0.78 -7.36
N HIS A 33 15.48 -1.64 -6.73
CA HIS A 33 16.81 -2.00 -7.23
C HIS A 33 16.76 -2.64 -8.62
N LEU A 34 15.85 -3.58 -8.84
CA LEU A 34 15.68 -4.22 -10.15
C LEU A 34 15.20 -3.25 -11.22
N GLN A 35 14.35 -2.27 -10.86
CA GLN A 35 13.90 -1.22 -11.77
C GLN A 35 15.09 -0.33 -12.18
N GLU A 36 15.95 0.03 -11.23
CA GLU A 36 17.19 0.76 -11.50
C GLU A 36 18.15 -0.06 -12.38
N GLU A 37 18.33 -1.36 -12.10
CA GLU A 37 19.14 -2.24 -12.95
C GLU A 37 18.58 -2.34 -14.38
N SER A 38 17.25 -2.44 -14.53
CA SER A 38 16.59 -2.53 -15.84
C SER A 38 16.72 -1.26 -16.68
N ALA A 39 16.84 -0.11 -16.02
CA ALA A 39 17.10 1.17 -16.66
C ALA A 39 18.55 1.31 -17.20
N LYS A 40 19.49 0.47 -16.76
CA LYS A 40 20.89 0.51 -17.23
C LYS A 40 21.01 -0.13 -18.62
N PRO A 41 21.53 0.59 -19.64
CA PRO A 41 21.73 0.05 -20.99
C PRO A 41 22.61 -1.19 -21.02
N GLU A 42 23.56 -1.28 -20.08
CA GLU A 42 24.50 -2.39 -19.93
C GLU A 42 23.82 -3.74 -19.68
N LEU A 43 22.66 -3.75 -19.00
CA LEU A 43 21.88 -4.97 -18.78
C LEU A 43 21.46 -5.61 -20.11
N TRP A 44 21.17 -4.78 -21.12
CA TRP A 44 20.68 -5.23 -22.42
C TRP A 44 21.79 -5.83 -23.31
N ASN A 45 23.05 -5.72 -22.90
CA ASN A 45 24.15 -6.47 -23.51
C ASN A 45 24.11 -7.96 -23.15
N ASP A 46 23.42 -8.34 -22.07
CA ASP A 46 23.15 -9.72 -21.68
C ASP A 46 21.64 -9.99 -21.68
N LEU A 47 21.14 -10.50 -22.81
CA LEU A 47 19.73 -10.77 -23.01
C LEU A 47 19.17 -11.82 -22.01
N ALA A 48 19.99 -12.76 -21.55
CA ALA A 48 19.57 -13.78 -20.59
C ALA A 48 19.36 -13.15 -19.21
N ARG A 49 20.30 -12.30 -18.77
CA ARG A 49 20.18 -11.53 -17.53
C ARG A 49 19.00 -10.55 -17.60
N ALA A 50 18.86 -9.81 -18.69
CA ALA A 50 17.74 -8.87 -18.90
C ALA A 50 16.37 -9.57 -18.80
N LYS A 51 16.23 -10.77 -19.40
CA LYS A 51 15.02 -11.57 -19.29
C LYS A 51 14.74 -12.02 -17.86
N SER A 52 15.78 -12.44 -17.11
CA SER A 52 15.63 -12.84 -15.71
C SER A 52 15.18 -11.68 -14.84
N VAL A 53 15.83 -10.51 -14.97
CA VAL A 53 15.49 -9.28 -14.23
C VAL A 53 14.05 -8.86 -14.51
N ASN A 54 13.64 -8.83 -15.78
CA ASN A 54 12.27 -8.46 -16.14
C ASN A 54 11.21 -9.47 -15.65
N THR A 55 11.58 -10.75 -15.53
CA THR A 55 10.68 -11.77 -14.97
C THR A 55 10.51 -11.58 -13.47
N GLU A 56 11.61 -11.32 -12.75
CA GLU A 56 11.59 -11.03 -11.30
C GLU A 56 10.81 -9.74 -11.01
N LEU A 57 11.03 -8.68 -11.80
CA LEU A 57 10.28 -7.43 -11.75
C LEU A 57 8.77 -7.66 -11.82
N LYS A 58 8.29 -8.27 -12.91
CA LYS A 58 6.85 -8.48 -13.11
C LYS A 58 6.21 -9.30 -11.99
N LYS A 59 6.94 -10.28 -11.46
CA LYS A 59 6.48 -11.10 -10.34
C LYS A 59 6.33 -10.24 -9.08
N LEU A 60 7.34 -9.45 -8.73
CA LEU A 60 7.32 -8.58 -7.56
C LEU A 60 6.28 -7.47 -7.72
N GLU A 61 6.16 -6.83 -8.88
CA GLU A 61 5.13 -5.80 -9.14
C GLU A 61 3.72 -6.36 -8.95
N SER A 62 3.44 -7.55 -9.49
CA SER A 62 2.14 -8.19 -9.34
C SER A 62 1.83 -8.55 -7.89
N GLU A 63 2.83 -9.03 -7.15
CA GLU A 63 2.65 -9.39 -5.73
C GLU A 63 2.43 -8.14 -4.88
N LEU A 64 3.24 -7.11 -5.05
CA LEU A 64 3.26 -5.91 -4.23
C LEU A 64 2.10 -4.95 -4.51
N SER A 65 1.64 -4.87 -5.76
CA SER A 65 0.52 -3.99 -6.14
C SER A 65 -0.76 -4.30 -5.35
N THR A 66 -1.05 -5.57 -5.08
CA THR A 66 -2.25 -5.96 -4.32
C THR A 66 -2.19 -5.42 -2.89
N TRP A 67 -1.02 -5.51 -2.24
CA TRP A 67 -0.81 -5.01 -0.88
C TRP A 67 -0.83 -3.49 -0.82
N GLN A 68 -0.25 -2.83 -1.82
CA GLN A 68 -0.26 -1.37 -1.92
C GLN A 68 -1.70 -0.84 -2.05
N ILE A 69 -2.51 -1.46 -2.91
CA ILE A 69 -3.93 -1.10 -3.08
C ILE A 69 -4.68 -1.31 -1.77
N LEU A 70 -4.51 -2.46 -1.11
CA LEU A 70 -5.20 -2.77 0.14
C LEU A 70 -4.88 -1.75 1.24
N LYS A 71 -3.59 -1.38 1.38
CA LYS A 71 -3.15 -0.39 2.37
C LYS A 71 -3.68 1.01 2.04
N SER A 72 -3.66 1.42 0.77
CA SER A 72 -4.23 2.69 0.33
C SER A 72 -5.72 2.75 0.65
N GLN A 73 -6.50 1.73 0.27
CA GLN A 73 -7.95 1.70 0.52
C GLN A 73 -8.29 1.76 2.01
N ALA A 74 -7.50 1.11 2.87
CA ALA A 74 -7.70 1.18 4.31
C ALA A 74 -7.44 2.60 4.86
N ASN A 75 -6.45 3.30 4.34
CA ASN A 75 -6.16 4.68 4.72
C ASN A 75 -7.24 5.64 4.17
N ASP A 76 -7.65 5.49 2.92
CA ASP A 76 -8.71 6.30 2.32
C ASP A 76 -10.03 6.16 3.12
N LEU A 77 -10.36 4.94 3.56
CA LEU A 77 -11.51 4.69 4.43
C LEU A 77 -11.38 5.36 5.79
N HIS A 78 -10.15 5.48 6.31
CA HIS A 78 -9.90 6.14 7.59
C HIS A 78 -10.19 7.63 7.48
N GLU A 79 -9.61 8.27 6.45
CA GLU A 79 -9.84 9.69 6.15
C GLU A 79 -11.33 9.98 5.92
N LEU A 80 -12.04 9.14 5.17
CA LEU A 80 -13.48 9.31 4.94
C LEU A 80 -14.32 9.23 6.23
N ILE A 81 -13.94 8.34 7.16
CA ILE A 81 -14.64 8.21 8.45
C ILE A 81 -14.35 9.41 9.34
N GLU A 82 -13.10 9.90 9.38
CA GLU A 82 -12.73 11.09 10.14
C GLU A 82 -13.48 12.34 9.64
N LEU A 83 -13.52 12.56 8.33
CA LEU A 83 -14.27 13.66 7.72
C LEU A 83 -15.76 13.59 8.05
N SER A 84 -16.37 12.40 7.96
CA SER A 84 -17.79 12.22 8.28
C SER A 84 -18.12 12.48 9.75
N ALA A 85 -17.16 12.22 10.65
CA ALA A 85 -17.33 12.47 12.07
C ALA A 85 -17.24 13.98 12.40
N GLU A 86 -16.37 14.71 11.71
CA GLU A 86 -16.22 16.17 11.82
C GLU A 86 -17.45 16.90 11.26
N ASP A 87 -17.92 16.53 10.06
CA ASP A 87 -19.13 17.10 9.44
C ASP A 87 -20.37 16.96 10.35
N LEU A 88 -20.54 15.78 10.98
CA LEU A 88 -21.66 15.53 11.89
C LEU A 88 -21.54 16.35 13.18
N ALA A 89 -20.33 16.60 13.67
CA ALA A 89 -20.10 17.41 14.85
C ALA A 89 -20.47 18.88 14.59
N GLU A 90 -20.07 19.43 13.43
CA GLU A 90 -20.44 20.78 13.01
C GLU A 90 -21.97 20.94 12.86
N GLU A 91 -22.66 19.95 12.27
CA GLU A 91 -24.12 19.98 12.14
C GLU A 91 -24.84 19.99 13.50
N ILE A 92 -24.31 19.24 14.48
CA ILE A 92 -24.85 19.23 15.85
C ILE A 92 -24.63 20.58 16.54
N GLU A 93 -23.45 21.19 16.41
CA GLU A 93 -23.17 22.51 16.99
C GLU A 93 -24.05 23.61 16.39
N ALA A 94 -24.29 23.56 15.08
CA ALA A 94 -25.17 24.50 14.38
C ALA A 94 -26.63 24.45 14.86
N GLN A 95 -27.09 23.28 15.33
CA GLN A 95 -28.45 23.12 15.89
C GLN A 95 -28.57 23.50 17.37
N LEU A 96 -27.44 23.64 18.08
CA LEU A 96 -27.40 24.04 19.50
C LEU A 96 -27.32 25.56 19.70
N THR A 97 -27.23 26.35 18.63
CA THR A 97 -27.16 27.82 18.63
C THR A 97 -28.43 28.43 18.05
#